data_AF-A0A0B4ES27-F1
#
_entry.id   AF-A0A0B4ES27-F1
#
_cell.length_a   1.000
_cell.length_b   1.000
_cell.length_c   1.000
_cell.angle_alpha   90.00
_cell.angle_beta   90.00
_cell.angle_gamma   90.00
#
_symmetry.space_group_name_H-M   'P 1'
#
loop_
_entity.id
_entity.type
_entity.pdbx_description
1 polymer ?
#
loop_
_entity_poly.entity_id
_entity_poly.type
_entity_poly.pdbx_seq_one_letter_code
_entity_poly.pdbx_strand_id
1 'polypeptide(L)'
;PWTLNVAGVPHRFSSRAKACAGLQKALWEAPHTRVDVGLGQINLGYQKHRYPQPCDLLDPYRNLAIAAEILREQHTDGEDWLLAIGRYHRPAGGAPAARYRMSVHKHLQRVLGGALAENSLRRKPL
;
A
#
# COMPACT_ATOMS: atom_id res chain seq x y z
N PRO A 1 5.86 -11.30 -0.19
CA PRO A 1 5.68 -9.82 -0.17
C PRO A 1 5.82 -9.29 1.26
N TRP A 2 6.95 -9.62 1.89
CA TRP A 2 7.16 -9.44 3.32
C TRP A 2 7.99 -8.18 3.52
N THR A 3 7.31 -7.04 3.61
CA THR A 3 7.92 -5.71 3.63
C THR A 3 7.39 -4.90 4.79
N LEU A 4 8.27 -4.08 5.36
CA LEU A 4 7.97 -3.08 6.37
C LEU A 4 8.54 -1.74 5.91
N ASN A 5 7.91 -0.64 6.29
CA ASN A 5 8.56 0.65 6.37
C ASN A 5 8.66 1.02 7.86
N VAL A 6 9.87 1.28 8.34
CA VAL A 6 10.11 1.69 9.73
C VAL A 6 10.73 3.07 9.70
N ALA A 7 9.97 4.06 10.15
CA ALA A 7 10.41 5.45 10.27
C ALA A 7 10.94 6.07 8.96
N GLY A 8 10.48 5.59 7.80
CA GLY A 8 10.92 6.01 6.47
C GLY A 8 11.89 5.03 5.79
N VAL A 9 12.39 4.01 6.52
CA VAL A 9 13.37 3.04 6.02
C VAL A 9 12.66 1.76 5.57
N PRO A 10 12.81 1.35 4.29
CA PRO A 10 12.19 0.12 3.80
C PRO A 10 13.00 -1.12 4.23
N HIS A 11 12.30 -2.15 4.68
CA HIS A 11 12.86 -3.46 5.01
C HIS A 11 12.12 -4.55 4.23
N ARG A 12 12.87 -5.54 3.72
CA ARG A 12 12.33 -6.70 3.00
C ARG A 12 12.87 -7.98 3.60
N PHE A 13 11.99 -8.97 3.75
CA PHE A 13 12.30 -10.24 4.39
C PHE A 13 12.03 -11.41 3.45
N SER A 14 12.73 -12.52 3.67
CA SER A 14 12.58 -13.75 2.90
C SER A 14 11.34 -14.58 3.26
N SER A 15 10.79 -14.41 4.47
CA SER A 15 9.60 -15.13 4.92
C SER A 15 8.69 -14.27 5.79
N ARG A 16 7.41 -14.67 5.90
CA ARG A 16 6.43 -14.06 6.81
C ARG A 16 6.93 -14.10 8.26
N ALA A 17 7.51 -15.22 8.69
CA ALA A 17 8.06 -15.37 10.04
C ALA A 17 9.17 -14.35 10.33
N LYS A 18 10.13 -14.18 9.40
CA LYS A 18 11.21 -13.19 9.54
C LYS A 18 10.67 -11.76 9.55
N ALA A 19 9.67 -11.45 8.74
CA ALA A 19 9.02 -10.14 8.77
C ALA A 19 8.26 -9.90 10.07
N CYS A 20 7.60 -10.92 10.64
CA CYS A 20 6.91 -10.77 11.92
C CYS A 20 7.91 -10.53 13.06
N ALA A 21 9.03 -11.25 13.09
CA ALA A 21 10.12 -10.99 14.05
C ALA A 21 10.71 -9.58 13.87
N GLY A 22 10.97 -9.16 12.63
CA GLY A 22 11.44 -7.81 12.32
C GLY A 22 10.42 -6.73 12.71
N LEU A 23 9.13 -7.01 12.54
CA LEU A 23 8.06 -6.12 12.95
C LEU A 23 7.99 -5.98 14.47
N GLN A 24 8.04 -7.09 15.21
CA GLN A 24 8.08 -7.06 16.67
C GLN A 24 9.24 -6.21 17.17
N LYS A 25 10.45 -6.38 16.58
CA LYS A 25 11.61 -5.54 16.90
C LYS A 25 11.33 -4.06 16.59
N ALA A 26 10.80 -3.74 15.41
CA ALA A 26 10.49 -2.36 15.04
C ALA A 26 9.50 -1.68 15.99
N LEU A 27 8.54 -2.43 16.54
CA LEU A 27 7.57 -1.92 17.51
C LEU A 27 8.19 -1.60 18.88
N TRP A 28 9.35 -2.18 19.21
CA TRP A 28 10.13 -1.78 20.38
C TRP A 28 10.94 -0.51 20.15
N GLU A 29 11.35 -0.26 18.91
CA GLU A 29 12.30 0.81 18.56
C GLU A 29 11.62 2.10 18.07
N ALA A 30 10.37 2.03 17.63
CA ALA A 30 9.65 3.16 17.05
C ALA A 30 8.17 3.20 17.44
N PRO A 31 7.56 4.41 17.51
CA PRO A 31 6.12 4.55 17.64
C PRO A 31 5.37 3.82 16.52
N HIS A 32 4.23 3.21 16.83
CA HIS A 32 3.43 2.46 15.86
C HIS A 32 3.00 3.31 14.65
N THR A 33 2.79 4.61 14.85
CA THR A 33 2.47 5.59 13.77
C THR A 33 3.60 5.78 12.77
N ARG A 34 4.79 5.26 13.04
CA ARG A 34 5.96 5.28 12.15
C ARG A 34 6.24 3.93 11.51
N VAL A 35 5.34 2.96 11.60
CA VAL A 35 5.52 1.62 11.04
C VAL A 35 4.39 1.29 10.07
N ASP A 36 4.76 0.97 8.83
CA ASP A 36 3.83 0.52 7.79
C ASP A 36 4.13 -0.93 7.40
N VAL A 37 3.09 -1.74 7.16
CA VAL A 37 3.23 -3.20 6.98
C VAL A 37 2.62 -3.66 5.66
N GLY A 38 3.32 -4.59 4.99
CA GLY A 38 2.77 -5.40 3.90
C GLY A 38 2.58 -4.64 2.58
N LEU A 39 1.87 -5.24 1.64
CA LEU A 39 1.75 -4.75 0.26
C LEU A 39 1.14 -3.34 0.15
N GLY A 40 0.05 -3.10 0.88
CA GLY A 40 -0.63 -1.81 0.96
C GLY A 40 0.08 -0.80 1.86
N GLN A 41 1.14 -1.19 2.58
CA GLN A 41 1.83 -0.34 3.54
C GLN A 41 0.85 0.27 4.56
N ILE A 42 0.11 -0.60 5.25
CA ILE A 42 -0.87 -0.20 6.25
C ILE A 42 -0.15 0.31 7.51
N ASN A 43 -0.44 1.54 7.91
CA ASN A 43 0.16 2.16 9.10
C ASN A 43 -0.42 1.58 10.40
N LEU A 44 0.44 1.13 11.31
CA LEU A 44 0.03 0.45 12.55
C LEU A 44 -0.56 1.40 13.59
N GLY A 45 -0.14 2.65 13.62
CA GLY A 45 -0.70 3.62 14.54
C GLY A 45 -2.11 4.04 14.12
N TYR A 46 -2.25 4.51 12.87
CA TYR A 46 -3.50 5.09 12.40
C TYR A 46 -4.60 4.06 12.12
N GLN A 47 -4.25 2.82 11.77
CA GLN A 47 -5.21 1.78 11.37
C GLN A 47 -5.39 0.68 12.41
N LYS A 48 -5.03 0.92 13.68
CA LYS A 48 -5.05 -0.11 14.75
C LYS A 48 -6.39 -0.83 14.91
N HIS A 49 -7.49 -0.17 14.60
CA HIS A 49 -8.86 -0.69 14.69
C HIS A 49 -9.22 -1.73 13.61
N ARG A 50 -8.40 -1.91 12.56
CA ARG A 50 -8.68 -2.81 11.43
C ARG A 50 -8.07 -4.20 11.54
N TYR A 51 -7.20 -4.43 12.53
CA TYR A 51 -6.51 -5.70 12.67
C TYR A 51 -6.37 -6.10 14.15
N PRO A 52 -6.47 -7.40 14.45
CA PRO A 52 -6.29 -7.89 15.81
C PRO A 52 -4.81 -7.79 16.22
N GLN A 53 -3.91 -8.43 15.46
CA GLN A 53 -2.47 -8.45 15.74
C GLN A 53 -1.66 -7.84 14.59
N PRO A 54 -0.57 -7.09 14.86
CA PRO A 54 0.24 -6.45 13.81
C PRO A 54 0.74 -7.41 12.73
N CYS A 55 1.14 -8.64 13.11
CA CYS A 55 1.63 -9.62 12.14
C CYS A 55 0.53 -10.19 11.21
N ASP A 56 -0.76 -9.94 11.49
CA ASP A 56 -1.85 -10.33 10.59
C ASP A 56 -1.82 -9.51 9.30
N LEU A 57 -1.28 -8.29 9.36
CA LEU A 57 -1.07 -7.44 8.18
C LEU A 57 0.06 -7.95 7.27
N LEU A 58 0.82 -8.97 7.68
CA LEU A 58 1.73 -9.69 6.80
C LEU A 58 1.02 -10.79 6.01
N ASP A 59 -0.28 -11.03 6.18
CA ASP A 59 -1.04 -11.80 5.19
C ASP A 59 -1.34 -10.90 3.97
N PRO A 60 -0.93 -11.27 2.73
CA PRO A 60 -1.08 -10.40 1.56
C PRO A 60 -2.54 -10.05 1.25
N TYR A 61 -3.45 -11.01 1.38
CA TYR A 61 -4.85 -10.82 1.02
C TYR A 61 -5.56 -9.96 2.05
N ARG A 62 -5.34 -10.23 3.33
CA ARG A 62 -5.87 -9.41 4.42
C ARG A 62 -5.37 -7.98 4.33
N ASN A 63 -4.09 -7.80 4.04
CA ASN A 63 -3.48 -6.47 3.89
C ASN A 63 -4.11 -5.68 2.74
N LEU A 64 -4.27 -6.32 1.57
CA LEU A 64 -4.90 -5.68 0.41
C LEU A 64 -6.40 -5.42 0.62
N ALA A 65 -7.12 -6.30 1.31
CA ALA A 65 -8.52 -6.06 1.67
C ALA A 65 -8.68 -4.80 2.53
N ILE A 66 -7.86 -4.67 3.58
CA ILE A 66 -7.84 -3.47 4.43
C ILE A 66 -7.42 -2.23 3.62
N ALA A 67 -6.43 -2.34 2.73
CA ALA A 67 -6.04 -1.23 1.87
C ALA A 67 -7.19 -0.76 0.96
N ALA A 68 -7.94 -1.71 0.39
CA ALA A 68 -9.09 -1.42 -0.47
C ALA A 68 -10.24 -0.76 0.31
N GLU A 69 -10.51 -1.18 1.54
CA GLU A 69 -11.48 -0.54 2.43
C GLU A 69 -11.09 0.92 2.71
N ILE A 70 -9.83 1.17 3.09
CA ILE A 70 -9.35 2.54 3.35
C ILE A 70 -9.44 3.38 2.06
N LEU A 71 -9.04 2.83 0.90
CA LEU A 71 -9.16 3.53 -0.39
C LEU A 71 -10.62 3.89 -0.70
N ARG A 72 -11.55 2.98 -0.45
CA ARG A 72 -12.99 3.21 -0.62
C ARG A 72 -13.49 4.32 0.31
N GLU A 73 -13.08 4.33 1.56
CA GLU A 73 -13.45 5.37 2.53
C GLU A 73 -12.87 6.74 2.20
N GLN A 74 -11.71 6.77 1.54
CA GLN A 74 -11.13 8.00 1.02
C GLN A 74 -11.76 8.44 -0.30
N HIS A 75 -12.67 7.66 -0.89
CA HIS A 75 -13.32 7.96 -2.16
C HIS A 75 -14.69 8.62 -1.95
N THR A 76 -14.93 9.70 -2.67
CA THR A 76 -16.19 10.44 -2.76
C THR A 76 -16.88 10.11 -4.08
N ASP A 77 -18.19 9.86 -4.05
CA ASP A 77 -18.95 9.54 -5.26
C ASP A 77 -18.77 10.58 -6.37
N GLY A 78 -18.50 10.09 -7.58
CA GLY A 78 -18.27 10.92 -8.77
C GLY A 78 -16.86 11.51 -8.90
N GLU A 79 -15.97 11.33 -7.93
CA GLU A 79 -14.60 11.85 -8.02
C GLU A 79 -13.62 10.89 -8.73
N ASP A 80 -12.51 11.44 -9.22
CA ASP A 80 -11.38 10.67 -9.72
C ASP A 80 -10.68 9.90 -8.59
N TRP A 81 -10.52 8.59 -8.79
CA TRP A 81 -9.77 7.68 -7.93
C TRP A 81 -8.33 8.13 -7.61
N LEU A 82 -7.68 8.91 -8.48
CA LEU A 82 -6.36 9.49 -8.19
C LEU A 82 -6.39 10.47 -7.02
N LEU A 83 -7.51 11.13 -6.76
CA LEU A 83 -7.69 11.97 -5.57
C LEU A 83 -7.79 11.11 -4.30
N ALA A 84 -8.57 10.04 -4.35
CA ALA A 84 -8.69 9.08 -3.25
C ALA A 84 -7.34 8.40 -2.94
N ILE A 85 -6.55 8.05 -3.96
CA ILE A 85 -5.18 7.53 -3.80
C ILE A 85 -4.27 8.54 -3.07
N GLY A 86 -4.39 9.82 -3.38
CA GLY A 86 -3.65 10.88 -2.67
C GLY A 86 -4.02 10.92 -1.19
N ARG A 87 -5.32 10.86 -0.88
CA ARG A 87 -5.83 10.87 0.50
C ARG A 87 -5.53 9.57 1.26
N TYR A 88 -5.50 8.43 0.59
CA TYR A 88 -5.05 7.16 1.18
C TYR A 88 -3.64 7.29 1.78
N HIS A 89 -2.73 7.93 1.04
CA HIS A 89 -1.37 8.15 1.53
C HIS A 89 -1.28 9.27 2.58
N ARG A 90 -2.04 10.36 2.38
CA ARG A 90 -2.08 11.49 3.30
C ARG A 90 -3.49 12.07 3.35
N PRO A 91 -4.32 11.70 4.34
CA PRO A 91 -5.72 12.13 4.40
C PRO A 91 -5.91 13.65 4.43
N ALA A 92 -4.96 14.36 5.05
CA ALA A 92 -4.92 15.83 5.08
C ALA A 92 -4.64 16.49 3.70
N GLY A 93 -4.35 15.71 2.65
CA GLY A 93 -4.08 16.22 1.32
C GLY A 93 -2.75 16.97 1.19
N GLY A 94 -2.76 18.03 0.37
CA GLY A 94 -1.62 18.91 0.14
C GLY A 94 -0.53 18.33 -0.75
N ALA A 95 0.63 18.99 -0.76
CA ALA A 95 1.76 18.63 -1.62
C ALA A 95 2.23 17.16 -1.47
N PRO A 96 2.27 16.54 -0.27
CA PRO A 96 2.60 15.12 -0.14
C PRO A 96 1.62 14.20 -0.87
N ALA A 97 0.30 14.41 -0.70
CA ALA A 97 -0.72 13.64 -1.41
C ALA A 97 -0.63 13.84 -2.94
N ALA A 98 -0.38 15.08 -3.38
CA ALA A 98 -0.24 15.40 -4.79
C ALA A 98 0.98 14.71 -5.42
N ARG A 99 2.13 14.68 -4.74
CA ARG A 99 3.32 13.96 -5.21
C ARG A 99 3.07 12.46 -5.28
N TYR A 100 2.41 11.90 -4.27
CA TYR A 100 2.11 10.47 -4.23
C TYR A 100 1.16 10.06 -5.36
N ARG A 101 0.04 10.76 -5.57
CA ARG A 101 -0.89 10.44 -6.67
C ARG A 101 -0.22 10.52 -8.04
N MET A 102 0.70 11.47 -8.27
CA MET A 102 1.44 11.57 -9.53
C MET A 102 2.37 10.38 -9.75
N SER A 103 3.04 9.91 -8.70
CA SER A 103 3.88 8.71 -8.76
C SER A 103 3.05 7.46 -9.09
N VAL A 104 1.89 7.32 -8.46
CA VAL A 104 0.96 6.21 -8.72
C VAL A 104 0.38 6.30 -10.13
N HIS A 105 -0.03 7.48 -10.58
CA HIS A 105 -0.53 7.68 -11.95
C HIS A 105 0.50 7.25 -13.00
N LYS A 106 1.77 7.67 -12.85
CA LYS A 106 2.87 7.24 -13.72
C LYS A 106 3.06 5.71 -13.72
N HIS A 107 2.92 5.08 -12.55
CA HIS A 107 2.99 3.62 -12.45
C HIS A 107 1.82 2.93 -13.15
N LEU A 108 0.59 3.43 -12.95
CA LEU A 108 -0.61 2.87 -13.54
C LEU A 108 -0.56 2.94 -15.07
N GLN A 109 -0.14 4.07 -15.63
CA GLN A 109 0.02 4.22 -17.09
C GLN A 109 0.99 3.19 -17.68
N ARG A 110 2.08 2.88 -16.98
CA ARG A 110 3.03 1.85 -17.43
C ARG A 110 2.42 0.45 -17.41
N VAL A 111 1.70 0.10 -16.34
CA VAL A 111 1.08 -1.23 -16.19
C VAL A 111 -0.04 -1.42 -17.22
N LEU A 112 -0.91 -0.42 -17.39
CA LEU A 112 -2.00 -0.45 -18.36
C LEU A 112 -1.49 -0.41 -19.80
N GLY A 113 -0.49 0.42 -20.08
CA GLY A 113 0.16 0.48 -21.40
C GLY A 113 0.82 -0.86 -21.79
N GLY A 114 1.48 -1.52 -20.82
CA GLY A 114 2.02 -2.86 -21.02
C GLY A 114 0.94 -3.91 -21.29
N ALA A 115 -0.15 -3.89 -20.53
CA ALA A 115 -1.28 -4.79 -20.72
C ALA A 115 -1.97 -4.61 -22.09
N LEU A 116 -2.09 -3.37 -22.58
CA LEU A 116 -2.62 -3.06 -23.91
C LEU A 116 -1.68 -3.57 -25.02
N ALA A 117 -0.36 -3.42 -24.85
CA ALA A 117 0.62 -3.93 -25.80
C ALA A 117 0.62 -5.48 -25.88
N GLU A 118 0.58 -6.16 -24.72
CA GLU A 118 0.48 -7.63 -24.66
C GLU A 118 -0.80 -8.17 -25.29
N ASN A 119 -1.94 -7.51 -25.04
CA ASN A 119 -3.22 -7.88 -25.66
C ASN A 119 -3.23 -7.67 -27.18
N SER A 120 -2.52 -6.67 -27.68
CA SER A 120 -2.40 -6.42 -29.12
C SER A 120 -1.53 -7.48 -29.81
N LEU A 121 -0.46 -7.94 -29.15
CA LEU A 121 0.40 -9.03 -29.64
C LEU A 121 -0.32 -10.39 -29.68
N ARG A 122 -1.19 -10.66 -28.69
CA ARG A 122 -1.99 -11.90 -28.63
C ARG A 122 -3.13 -11.97 -29.67
N ARG A 123 -3.49 -10.85 -30.30
CA ARG A 123 -4.63 -10.74 -31.23
C ARG A 123 -4.24 -10.72 -32.72
N LYS A 124 -2.95 -10.81 -33.06
CA LYS A 124 -2.55 -10.98 -34.47
C LYS A 124 -2.91 -12.40 -34.94
N PRO A 125 -3.73 -12.58 -36.00
CA PRO A 125 -3.88 -13.88 -36.63
C PRO A 125 -2.56 -14.25 -37.33
N LEU A 126 -2.29 -15.56 -37.41
CA LEU A 126 -1.20 -16.18 -38.17
C LEU A 126 -1.21 -15.76 -39.64
#